data_AF-A0A1V5K0T2-F1
#
_entry.id   AF-A0A1V5K0T2-F1
#
_cell.length_a   1.000
_cell.length_b   1.000
_cell.length_c   1.000
_cell.angle_alpha   90.00
_cell.angle_beta   90.00
_cell.angle_gamma   90.00
#
_symmetry.space_group_name_H-M   'P 1'
#
loop_
_entity.id
_entity.type
_entity.pdbx_description
1 polymer ?
#
loop_
_entity_poly.entity_id
_entity_poly.type
_entity_poly.pdbx_seq_one_letter_code
_entity_poly.pdbx_strand_id
1 'polypeptide(L)'
;MGKALNEQLMIAVKQGDSERAENLIESGADINARDENGYSALDWAAAYADSLMMETLMLEGADDTNDLMSGFLVCQSAFKDKLFGSLVFAVSNGDLIIAEDLFKRGLKVTGRDTMEREALAAAIESGLTDGRIKDPSLQSISSYPGMRFVILKAMSRIKQAEAKKKIKKNNRKKNK
;
A
#
# COMPACT_ATOMS: atom_id res chain seq x y z
N MET A 1 -9.33 -28.48 -12.53
CA MET A 1 -10.08 -28.24 -11.28
C MET A 1 -9.29 -27.38 -10.29
N GLY A 2 -7.96 -27.54 -10.15
CA GLY A 2 -7.15 -26.76 -9.19
C GLY A 2 -7.22 -25.22 -9.32
N LYS A 3 -7.15 -24.65 -10.53
CA LYS A 3 -7.17 -23.18 -10.72
C LYS A 3 -8.40 -22.49 -10.10
N ALA A 4 -9.58 -23.11 -10.19
CA ALA A 4 -10.82 -22.55 -9.66
C ALA A 4 -10.89 -22.60 -8.11
N LEU A 5 -10.23 -23.56 -7.47
CA LEU A 5 -10.11 -23.62 -6.01
C LEU A 5 -9.15 -22.54 -5.50
N ASN A 6 -8.04 -22.34 -6.21
CA ASN A 6 -7.06 -21.31 -5.89
C ASN A 6 -7.68 -19.90 -5.99
N GLU A 7 -8.44 -19.63 -7.06
CA GLU A 7 -9.17 -18.37 -7.21
C GLU A 7 -10.20 -18.17 -6.08
N GLN A 8 -10.90 -19.22 -5.66
CA GLN A 8 -11.83 -19.16 -4.53
C GLN A 8 -11.12 -18.88 -3.21
N LEU A 9 -9.92 -19.43 -2.99
CA LEU A 9 -9.11 -19.13 -1.81
C LEU A 9 -8.76 -17.63 -1.77
N MET A 10 -8.33 -17.06 -2.89
CA MET A 10 -8.06 -15.61 -2.98
C MET A 10 -9.28 -14.77 -2.67
N ILE A 11 -10.47 -15.20 -3.12
CA ILE A 11 -11.73 -14.50 -2.84
C ILE A 11 -12.05 -14.55 -1.35
N ALA A 12 -11.92 -15.71 -0.70
CA ALA A 12 -12.15 -15.86 0.74
C ALA A 12 -11.21 -14.96 1.55
N VAL A 13 -9.91 -14.93 1.20
CA VAL A 13 -8.93 -14.01 1.81
C VAL A 13 -9.30 -12.55 1.59
N LYS A 14 -9.66 -12.17 0.36
CA LYS A 14 -10.13 -10.81 0.03
C LYS A 14 -11.44 -10.45 0.72
N GLN A 15 -12.16 -11.39 1.31
CA GLN A 15 -13.37 -11.16 2.09
C GLN A 15 -13.12 -11.21 3.60
N GLY A 16 -11.92 -11.63 4.04
CA GLY A 16 -11.62 -11.87 5.45
C GLY A 16 -12.32 -13.11 6.02
N ASP A 17 -12.67 -14.07 5.17
CA ASP A 17 -13.42 -15.27 5.53
C ASP A 17 -12.46 -16.44 5.83
N SER A 18 -11.89 -16.45 7.04
CA SER A 18 -10.88 -17.43 7.45
C SER A 18 -11.40 -18.86 7.43
N GLU A 19 -12.62 -19.10 7.90
CA GLU A 19 -13.23 -20.43 7.91
C GLU A 19 -13.38 -20.98 6.49
N ARG A 20 -13.81 -20.14 5.54
CA ARG A 20 -13.88 -20.55 4.13
C ARG A 20 -12.49 -20.78 3.54
N ALA A 21 -11.50 -19.97 3.90
CA ALA A 21 -10.12 -20.16 3.45
C ALA A 21 -9.56 -21.52 3.90
N GLU A 22 -9.74 -21.88 5.18
CA GLU A 22 -9.35 -23.18 5.74
C GLU A 22 -10.01 -24.34 4.99
N ASN A 23 -11.34 -24.31 4.83
CA ASN A 23 -12.07 -25.35 4.11
C ASN A 23 -11.59 -25.54 2.66
N LEU A 24 -11.20 -24.44 1.98
CA LEU A 24 -10.69 -24.48 0.61
C LEU A 24 -9.29 -25.11 0.55
N ILE A 25 -8.43 -24.81 1.54
CA ILE A 25 -7.10 -25.42 1.68
C ILE A 25 -7.24 -26.93 1.93
N GLU A 26 -8.10 -27.33 2.86
CA GLU A 26 -8.41 -28.75 3.12
C GLU A 26 -8.96 -29.47 1.87
N SER A 27 -9.71 -28.75 1.03
CA SER A 27 -10.24 -29.25 -0.24
C SER A 27 -9.18 -29.35 -1.36
N GLY A 28 -7.92 -29.01 -1.07
CA GLY A 28 -6.79 -29.11 -1.99
C GLY A 28 -6.55 -27.86 -2.84
N ALA A 29 -6.99 -26.68 -2.38
CA ALA A 29 -6.51 -25.42 -2.94
C ALA A 29 -4.99 -25.30 -2.70
N ASP A 30 -4.26 -24.88 -3.73
CA ASP A 30 -2.83 -24.59 -3.60
C ASP A 30 -2.67 -23.25 -2.90
N ILE A 31 -2.21 -23.31 -1.64
CA ILE A 31 -2.04 -22.15 -0.75
C ILE A 31 -1.03 -21.13 -1.28
N ASN A 32 -0.08 -21.57 -2.10
CA ASN A 32 0.97 -20.74 -2.70
C ASN A 32 0.68 -20.36 -4.16
N ALA A 33 -0.49 -20.73 -4.66
CA ALA A 33 -0.94 -20.29 -5.97
C ALA A 33 -0.95 -18.77 -6.05
N ARG A 34 -0.68 -18.25 -7.24
CA ARG A 34 -0.68 -16.81 -7.52
C ARG A 34 -1.83 -16.46 -8.44
N ASP A 35 -2.48 -15.33 -8.17
CA ASP A 35 -3.49 -14.79 -9.05
C ASP A 35 -2.88 -14.23 -10.35
N GLU A 36 -3.72 -13.67 -11.22
CA GLU A 36 -3.28 -13.11 -12.51
C GLU A 36 -2.33 -11.91 -12.37
N ASN A 37 -2.28 -11.29 -11.17
CA ASN A 37 -1.37 -10.20 -10.85
C ASN A 37 -0.09 -10.70 -10.16
N GLY A 38 0.04 -12.02 -9.94
CA GLY A 38 1.21 -12.63 -9.32
C GLY A 38 1.19 -12.66 -7.79
N TYR A 39 0.07 -12.32 -7.15
CA TYR A 39 -0.07 -12.28 -5.69
C TYR A 39 -0.63 -13.59 -5.14
N SER A 40 -0.05 -14.07 -4.05
CA SER A 40 -0.53 -15.21 -3.28
C SER A 40 -1.66 -14.82 -2.31
N ALA A 41 -2.26 -15.83 -1.68
CA ALA A 41 -3.25 -15.64 -0.63
C ALA A 41 -2.64 -14.86 0.54
N LEU A 42 -1.40 -15.19 0.91
CA LEU A 42 -0.69 -14.53 1.98
C LEU A 42 -0.41 -13.06 1.63
N ASP A 43 0.02 -12.77 0.39
CA ASP A 43 0.28 -11.40 -0.07
C ASP A 43 -0.95 -10.49 0.08
N TRP A 44 -2.13 -11.00 -0.28
CA TRP A 44 -3.39 -10.28 -0.09
C TRP A 44 -3.74 -10.07 1.38
N ALA A 45 -3.57 -11.08 2.22
CA ALA A 45 -3.80 -10.96 3.67
C ALA A 45 -2.89 -9.89 4.30
N ALA A 46 -1.62 -9.88 3.90
CA ALA A 46 -0.65 -8.88 4.37
C ALA A 46 -0.94 -7.49 3.84
N ALA A 47 -1.27 -7.33 2.55
CA ALA A 47 -1.66 -6.05 1.99
C ALA A 47 -2.81 -5.40 2.79
N TYR A 48 -3.77 -6.21 3.25
CA TYR A 48 -4.90 -5.76 4.06
C TYR A 48 -4.63 -5.70 5.57
N ALA A 49 -3.40 -5.97 6.01
CA ALA A 49 -3.02 -6.01 7.42
C ALA A 49 -3.93 -6.93 8.26
N ASP A 50 -4.45 -8.00 7.65
CA ASP A 50 -5.31 -8.99 8.29
C ASP A 50 -4.45 -10.01 9.01
N SER A 51 -4.03 -9.67 10.23
CA SER A 51 -3.11 -10.50 11.01
C SER A 51 -3.67 -11.89 11.32
N LEU A 52 -4.99 -12.03 11.48
CA LEU A 52 -5.61 -13.32 11.75
C LEU A 52 -5.55 -14.21 10.50
N MET A 53 -5.95 -13.68 9.34
CA MET A 53 -5.85 -14.42 8.08
C MET A 53 -4.40 -14.78 7.74
N MET A 54 -3.44 -13.88 8.00
CA MET A 54 -2.02 -14.18 7.83
C MET A 54 -1.58 -15.35 8.72
N GLU A 55 -1.97 -15.34 10.00
CA GLU A 55 -1.65 -16.43 10.93
C GLU A 55 -2.25 -17.75 10.46
N THR A 56 -3.52 -17.77 10.09
CA THR A 56 -4.17 -18.96 9.51
C THR A 56 -3.40 -19.50 8.31
N LEU A 57 -3.11 -18.65 7.32
CA LEU A 57 -2.40 -19.08 6.11
C LEU A 57 -0.99 -19.58 6.40
N MET A 58 -0.25 -18.93 7.31
CA MET A 58 1.09 -19.36 7.72
C MET A 58 1.06 -20.71 8.46
N LEU A 59 0.07 -20.93 9.33
CA LEU A 59 -0.12 -22.20 10.03
C LEU A 59 -0.42 -23.35 9.06
N GLU A 60 -1.17 -23.06 8.00
CA GLU A 60 -1.47 -23.99 6.90
C GLU A 60 -0.31 -24.16 5.90
N GLY A 61 0.84 -23.52 6.14
CA GLY A 61 2.07 -23.71 5.36
C GLY A 61 2.24 -22.77 4.15
N ALA A 62 1.60 -21.59 4.18
CA ALA A 62 1.86 -20.55 3.19
C ALA A 62 3.32 -20.07 3.27
N ASP A 63 3.94 -19.84 2.12
CA ASP A 63 5.31 -19.32 2.00
C ASP A 63 5.36 -17.83 2.36
N ASP A 64 6.05 -17.51 3.45
CA ASP A 64 6.25 -16.15 3.97
C ASP A 64 7.59 -15.52 3.56
N THR A 65 8.42 -16.25 2.80
CA THR A 65 9.80 -15.83 2.49
C THR A 65 9.90 -14.81 1.36
N ASN A 66 8.76 -14.40 0.79
CA ASN A 66 8.75 -13.51 -0.35
C ASN A 66 9.03 -12.04 0.05
N ASP A 67 9.71 -11.31 -0.83
CA ASP A 67 10.09 -9.90 -0.59
C ASP A 67 8.87 -8.98 -0.42
N LEU A 68 7.73 -9.34 -1.02
CA LEU A 68 6.52 -8.53 -1.00
C LEU A 68 5.88 -8.50 0.40
N MET A 69 5.73 -9.67 1.02
CA MET A 69 5.28 -9.88 2.39
C MET A 69 6.09 -9.05 3.39
N SER A 70 7.41 -9.22 3.33
CA SER A 70 8.36 -8.53 4.20
C SER A 70 8.25 -7.01 4.03
N GLY A 71 8.12 -6.55 2.79
CA GLY A 71 7.97 -5.13 2.48
C GLY A 71 6.69 -4.50 3.05
N PHE A 72 5.56 -5.20 2.96
CA PHE A 72 4.31 -4.77 3.60
C PHE A 72 4.47 -4.64 5.11
N LEU A 73 4.98 -5.67 5.78
CA LEU A 73 5.15 -5.68 7.24
C LEU A 73 6.07 -4.56 7.74
N VAL A 74 7.18 -4.33 7.05
CA VAL A 74 8.11 -3.22 7.37
C VAL A 74 7.38 -1.88 7.29
N CYS A 75 6.67 -1.62 6.19
CA CYS A 75 5.96 -0.36 6.02
C CYS A 75 4.79 -0.20 7.00
N GLN A 76 4.07 -1.28 7.31
CA GLN A 76 3.00 -1.26 8.32
C GLN A 76 3.53 -0.87 9.70
N SER A 77 4.68 -1.39 10.09
CA SER A 77 5.29 -1.08 11.39
C SER A 77 5.75 0.38 11.52
N ALA A 78 5.99 1.06 10.40
CA ALA A 78 6.43 2.45 10.36
C ALA A 78 5.31 3.46 10.62
N PHE A 79 4.04 3.05 10.57
CA PHE A 79 2.89 3.94 10.73
C PHE A 79 1.88 3.38 11.74
N LYS A 80 1.12 4.29 12.37
CA LYS A 80 0.07 3.90 13.31
C LYS A 80 -1.08 3.16 12.62
N ASP A 81 -1.37 3.54 11.37
CA ASP A 81 -2.35 2.87 10.53
C ASP A 81 -1.65 1.89 9.60
N LYS A 82 -1.84 0.60 9.84
CA LYS A 82 -1.20 -0.47 9.05
C LYS A 82 -1.62 -0.40 7.58
N LEU A 83 -2.90 -0.16 7.28
CA LEU A 83 -3.37 -0.06 5.90
C LEU A 83 -2.71 1.11 5.17
N PHE A 84 -2.38 2.18 5.88
CA PHE A 84 -1.61 3.28 5.33
C PHE A 84 -0.17 2.86 5.01
N GLY A 85 0.49 2.09 5.88
CA GLY A 85 1.79 1.51 5.58
C GLY A 85 1.76 0.59 4.35
N SER A 86 0.73 -0.24 4.21
CA SER A 86 0.55 -1.06 3.02
C SER A 86 0.38 -0.22 1.75
N LEU A 87 -0.37 0.88 1.83
CA LEU A 87 -0.52 1.82 0.72
C LEU A 87 0.82 2.45 0.32
N VAL A 88 1.62 2.89 1.29
CA VAL A 88 2.95 3.47 1.02
C VAL A 88 3.84 2.47 0.29
N PHE A 89 3.85 1.21 0.73
CA PHE A 89 4.61 0.16 0.06
C PHE A 89 4.12 -0.12 -1.36
N ALA A 90 2.80 -0.33 -1.54
CA ALA A 90 2.19 -0.62 -2.83
C ALA A 90 2.50 0.49 -3.85
N VAL A 91 2.35 1.76 -3.44
CA VAL A 91 2.65 2.90 -4.29
C VAL A 91 4.15 3.00 -4.62
N SER A 92 5.04 2.74 -3.67
CA SER A 92 6.49 2.74 -3.90
C SER A 92 6.94 1.70 -4.93
N ASN A 93 6.24 0.57 -5.01
CA ASN A 93 6.52 -0.49 -5.98
C ASN A 93 5.74 -0.32 -7.29
N GLY A 94 4.81 0.63 -7.37
CA GLY A 94 3.94 0.80 -8.53
C GLY A 94 2.80 -0.22 -8.60
N ASP A 95 2.50 -0.91 -7.50
CA ASP A 95 1.41 -1.88 -7.37
C ASP A 95 0.06 -1.16 -7.21
N LEU A 96 -0.41 -0.57 -8.31
CA LEU A 96 -1.63 0.24 -8.30
C LEU A 96 -2.89 -0.58 -7.99
N ILE A 97 -2.88 -1.88 -8.31
CA ILE A 97 -4.00 -2.78 -8.02
C ILE A 97 -4.25 -2.88 -6.51
N ILE A 98 -3.20 -3.07 -5.71
CA ILE A 98 -3.31 -3.11 -4.25
C ILE A 98 -3.71 -1.75 -3.70
N ALA A 99 -3.13 -0.67 -4.22
CA ALA A 99 -3.50 0.68 -3.82
C ALA A 99 -4.99 0.97 -4.07
N GLU A 100 -5.51 0.60 -5.24
CA GLU A 100 -6.94 0.73 -5.59
C GLU A 100 -7.84 -0.08 -4.67
N ASP A 101 -7.48 -1.32 -4.34
CA ASP A 101 -8.30 -2.16 -3.47
C ASP A 101 -8.38 -1.59 -2.04
N LEU A 102 -7.25 -1.10 -1.52
CA LEU A 102 -7.21 -0.39 -0.24
C LEU A 102 -8.15 0.83 -0.22
N PHE A 103 -8.24 1.59 -1.31
CA PHE A 103 -9.20 2.70 -1.42
C PHE A 103 -10.66 2.22 -1.45
N LYS A 104 -10.97 1.12 -2.17
CA LYS A 104 -12.31 0.53 -2.20
C LYS A 104 -12.76 0.06 -0.82
N ARG A 105 -11.82 -0.42 0.00
CA ARG A 105 -12.02 -0.79 1.41
C ARG A 105 -12.18 0.41 2.35
N GLY A 106 -12.15 1.63 1.83
CA GLY A 106 -12.44 2.85 2.58
C GLY A 106 -11.21 3.49 3.21
N LEU A 107 -9.98 3.08 2.84
CA LEU A 107 -8.76 3.75 3.29
C LEU A 107 -8.78 5.22 2.84
N LYS A 108 -8.80 6.14 3.80
CA LYS A 108 -8.75 7.58 3.53
C LYS A 108 -7.31 8.08 3.63
N VAL A 109 -6.87 8.76 2.58
CA VAL A 109 -5.61 9.55 2.57
C VAL A 109 -5.81 10.99 3.03
N THR A 110 -7.06 11.43 3.11
CA THR A 110 -7.41 12.76 3.62
C THR A 110 -7.34 12.79 5.14
N GLY A 111 -6.79 13.86 5.72
CA GLY A 111 -6.72 14.03 7.19
C GLY A 111 -5.45 13.44 7.83
N ARG A 112 -4.60 12.80 7.03
CA ARG A 112 -3.28 12.31 7.44
C ARG A 112 -2.36 13.41 7.94
N ASP A 113 -1.46 13.05 8.84
CA ASP A 113 -0.51 14.01 9.40
C ASP A 113 0.54 14.45 8.36
N THR A 114 1.48 15.31 8.75
CA THR A 114 2.48 15.83 7.81
C THR A 114 3.50 14.76 7.41
N MET A 115 3.88 13.88 8.34
CA MET A 115 4.86 12.82 8.09
C MET A 115 4.28 11.79 7.12
N GLU A 116 3.06 11.31 7.36
CA GLU A 116 2.35 10.37 6.49
C GLU A 116 2.21 10.95 5.07
N ARG A 117 1.85 12.23 4.96
CA ARG A 117 1.73 12.89 3.64
C ARG A 117 3.06 13.01 2.90
N GLU A 118 4.15 13.25 3.62
CA GLU A 118 5.50 13.30 3.04
C GLU A 118 5.98 11.91 2.62
N ALA A 119 5.72 10.88 3.44
CA ALA A 119 6.06 9.50 3.12
C ALA A 119 5.34 9.01 1.85
N LEU A 120 4.04 9.26 1.74
CA LEU A 120 3.27 8.91 0.54
C LEU A 120 3.78 9.67 -0.69
N ALA A 121 4.16 10.95 -0.55
CA ALA A 121 4.72 11.72 -1.66
C ALA A 121 6.08 11.16 -2.13
N ALA A 122 6.95 10.79 -1.18
CA ALA A 122 8.25 10.19 -1.49
C ALA A 122 8.11 8.82 -2.17
N ALA A 123 7.15 7.99 -1.74
CA ALA A 123 6.86 6.71 -2.39
C ALA A 123 6.46 6.88 -3.87
N ILE A 124 5.61 7.88 -4.17
CA ILE A 124 5.22 8.21 -5.54
C ILE A 124 6.43 8.68 -6.36
N GLU A 125 7.23 9.59 -5.81
CA GLU A 125 8.42 10.13 -6.49
C GLU A 125 9.44 9.02 -6.80
N SER A 126 9.70 8.14 -5.83
CA SER A 126 10.56 6.96 -5.99
C SER A 126 10.04 6.03 -7.09
N GLY A 127 8.76 5.65 -7.03
CA GLY A 127 8.15 4.75 -8.01
C GLY A 127 8.17 5.32 -9.44
N LEU A 128 8.00 6.64 -9.60
CA LEU A 128 8.11 7.33 -10.89
C LEU A 128 9.57 7.41 -11.39
N THR A 129 10.51 7.75 -10.50
CA THR A 129 11.93 7.91 -10.85
C THR A 129 12.55 6.58 -11.28
N ASP A 130 12.21 5.50 -10.57
CA ASP A 130 12.70 4.16 -10.85
C ASP A 130 11.96 3.51 -12.05
N GLY A 131 10.98 4.19 -12.63
CA GLY A 131 10.19 3.70 -13.76
C GLY A 131 9.29 2.49 -13.41
N ARG A 132 9.07 2.21 -12.12
CA ARG A 132 8.12 1.19 -11.65
C ARG A 132 6.67 1.62 -11.89
N ILE A 133 6.42 2.91 -11.68
CA ILE A 133 5.17 3.57 -12.09
C ILE A 133 5.36 4.05 -13.53
N LYS A 134 4.73 3.35 -14.49
CA LYS A 134 4.80 3.67 -15.92
C LYS A 134 3.55 4.33 -16.48
N ASP A 135 2.50 4.46 -15.67
CA ASP A 135 1.28 5.10 -16.10
C ASP A 135 1.58 6.57 -16.47
N PRO A 136 1.45 6.98 -17.74
CA PRO A 136 1.63 8.36 -18.16
C PRO A 136 0.56 9.26 -17.56
N SER A 137 -0.60 8.68 -17.20
CA SER A 137 -1.62 9.32 -16.38
C SER A 137 -1.13 9.56 -14.97
N LEU A 138 -0.14 8.80 -14.43
CA LEU A 138 0.55 9.07 -13.15
C LEU A 138 1.66 10.12 -13.27
N GLN A 139 2.40 10.11 -14.39
CA GLN A 139 3.25 11.24 -14.81
C GLN A 139 2.44 12.52 -15.01
N SER A 140 1.17 12.36 -15.39
CA SER A 140 0.16 13.41 -15.48
C SER A 140 -0.92 13.32 -14.39
N ILE A 141 -0.73 12.68 -13.22
CA ILE A 141 -1.77 12.61 -12.14
C ILE A 141 -1.78 13.88 -11.30
N SER A 142 -0.93 14.82 -11.71
CA SER A 142 -1.30 16.22 -11.81
C SER A 142 -2.69 16.51 -12.44
N SER A 143 -3.37 15.54 -13.08
CA SER A 143 -4.60 15.71 -13.89
C SER A 143 -5.81 14.87 -13.43
N TYR A 144 -5.68 13.83 -12.60
CA TYR A 144 -6.84 13.14 -12.01
C TYR A 144 -7.41 13.95 -10.84
N PRO A 145 -8.68 14.38 -10.86
CA PRO A 145 -9.20 15.36 -9.89
C PRO A 145 -9.03 14.94 -8.42
N GLY A 146 -9.21 13.66 -8.10
CA GLY A 146 -9.10 13.11 -6.74
C GLY A 146 -7.66 13.04 -6.21
N MET A 147 -6.73 12.46 -6.97
CA MET A 147 -5.30 12.39 -6.59
C MET A 147 -4.60 13.75 -6.72
N ARG A 148 -4.95 14.56 -7.72
CA ARG A 148 -4.49 15.94 -7.87
C ARG A 148 -4.81 16.78 -6.63
N PHE A 149 -5.99 16.62 -6.03
CA PHE A 149 -6.34 17.34 -4.80
C PHE A 149 -5.45 16.93 -3.63
N VAL A 150 -5.13 15.64 -3.50
CA VAL A 150 -4.26 15.11 -2.44
C VAL A 150 -2.81 15.58 -2.63
N ILE A 151 -2.30 15.49 -3.86
CA ILE A 151 -0.95 15.90 -4.26
C ILE A 151 -0.77 17.43 -4.15
N LEU A 152 -1.71 18.23 -4.65
CA LEU A 152 -1.67 19.70 -4.53
C LEU A 152 -1.75 20.17 -3.08
N LYS A 153 -2.52 19.48 -2.23
CA LYS A 153 -2.65 19.81 -0.80
C LYS A 153 -1.39 19.43 -0.02
N ALA A 154 -0.69 18.37 -0.41
CA ALA A 154 0.63 18.02 0.12
C ALA A 154 1.69 19.05 -0.32
N MET A 155 1.77 19.35 -1.62
CA MET A 155 2.72 20.34 -2.18
C MET A 155 2.51 21.76 -1.63
N SER A 156 1.26 22.18 -1.41
CA SER A 156 0.94 23.49 -0.81
C SER A 156 1.48 23.63 0.61
N ARG A 157 1.54 22.54 1.38
CA ARG A 157 1.99 22.58 2.77
C ARG A 157 3.52 22.55 2.86
N ILE A 158 4.18 21.87 1.94
CA ILE A 158 5.65 21.88 1.78
C ILE A 158 6.13 23.29 1.42
N LYS A 159 5.54 23.94 0.41
CA LYS A 159 5.89 25.33 0.05
C LYS A 159 5.69 26.32 1.19
N GLN A 160 4.62 26.17 1.99
CA GLN A 160 4.38 27.02 3.17
C GLN A 160 5.40 26.76 4.28
N ALA A 161 5.81 25.52 4.49
CA ALA A 161 6.85 25.16 5.45
C ALA A 161 8.22 25.71 5.04
N GLU A 162 8.56 25.64 3.76
CA GLU A 162 9.80 26.20 3.19
C GLU A 162 9.82 27.73 3.23
N ALA A 163 8.72 28.39 2.88
CA ALA A 163 8.59 29.84 2.99
C ALA A 163 8.76 30.29 4.45
N LYS A 164 8.12 29.60 5.40
CA LYS A 164 8.29 29.86 6.84
C LYS A 164 9.73 29.62 7.30
N LYS A 165 10.39 28.55 6.84
CA LYS A 165 11.82 28.29 7.13
C LYS A 165 12.73 29.38 6.54
N LYS A 166 12.46 29.86 5.33
CA LYS A 166 13.25 30.90 4.64
C LYS A 166 13.07 32.27 5.29
N ILE A 167 11.85 32.63 5.71
CA ILE A 167 11.57 33.83 6.51
C ILE A 167 12.29 33.75 7.87
N LYS A 168 12.22 32.60 8.54
CA LYS A 168 12.92 32.38 9.83
C LYS A 168 14.44 32.44 9.69
N LYS A 169 15.00 31.97 8.57
CA LYS A 169 16.45 32.04 8.26
C LYS A 169 16.90 33.47 7.93
N ASN A 170 16.10 34.25 7.21
CA ASN A 170 16.41 35.65 6.90
C ASN A 170 16.30 36.57 8.12
N ASN A 171 15.31 36.35 9.00
CA ASN A 171 15.20 37.12 10.25
C ASN A 171 16.36 36.83 11.21
N ARG A 172 16.89 35.61 11.24
CA ARG A 172 18.10 35.27 12.01
C ARG A 172 19.39 35.87 11.44
N LYS A 173 19.44 36.16 10.15
CA LYS A 173 20.59 36.83 9.50
C LYS A 173 20.54 38.35 9.60
N LYS A 174 19.37 38.96 9.81
CA LYS A 174 19.22 40.41 10.03
C LYS A 174 19.44 40.83 11.48
N ASN A 175 19.33 39.91 12.43
CA ASN A 175 19.54 40.15 13.88
C ASN A 175 20.93 39.68 14.37
N LYS A 176 21.88 39.46 13.47
CA LYS A 176 23.30 39.23 13.72
C LYS A 176 24.08 40.29 12.96
#